data_AF-A0AAE8U212-F1
#
_entry.id   AF-A0AAE8U212-F1
#
_cell.length_a   1.000
_cell.length_b   1.000
_cell.length_c   1.000
_cell.angle_alpha   90.00
_cell.angle_beta   90.00
_cell.angle_gamma   90.00
#
_symmetry.space_group_name_H-M   'P 1'
#
loop_
_entity.id
_entity.type
_entity.pdbx_description
1 polymer ?
#
loop_
_entity_poly.entity_id
_entity_poly.type
_entity_poly.pdbx_seq_one_letter_code
_entity_poly.pdbx_strand_id
1 'polypeptide(L)'
;MTQATLRTIWMTGALLLFVFVFTMHSETQNSDFTLVIKLPIEFKASENISHVGYALHGLRMIGLVFWTIPFLAWIHARGESGSAASAFPFRLLDIQPASVPGVVVQTIAFLLLIVAPLVSAVHFWQIVEGEGKVCQPIPAIACEGIWSRPVEPGRYWDHTYRLTDGTTNRGPSYEPFVEPILALALLAVALGFVILLLREMCRAQKRPLTIHEPS
;
A
#
# COMPACT_ATOMS: atom_id res chain seq x y z
N MET A 1 -13.92 17.74 10.52
CA MET A 1 -12.46 17.66 10.28
C MET A 1 -12.05 18.76 9.33
N THR A 2 -10.96 19.50 9.59
CA THR A 2 -10.56 20.65 8.76
C THR A 2 -9.73 20.20 7.55
N GLN A 3 -9.62 21.04 6.51
CA GLN A 3 -8.76 20.77 5.35
C GLN A 3 -7.28 20.62 5.74
N ALA A 4 -6.80 21.45 6.66
CA ALA A 4 -5.44 21.35 7.19
C ALA A 4 -5.19 20.01 7.90
N THR A 5 -6.15 19.53 8.70
CA THR A 5 -6.05 18.21 9.34
C THR A 5 -6.04 17.09 8.30
N LEU A 6 -6.92 17.15 7.29
CA LEU A 6 -6.99 16.15 6.24
C LEU A 6 -5.71 16.08 5.41
N ARG A 7 -5.16 17.25 5.05
CA ARG A 7 -3.85 17.39 4.41
C ARG A 7 -2.77 16.63 5.16
N THR A 8 -2.62 16.92 6.45
CA THR A 8 -1.59 16.30 7.28
C THR A 8 -1.76 14.80 7.35
N ILE A 9 -2.99 14.31 7.51
CA ILE A 9 -3.26 12.87 7.61
C ILE A 9 -2.87 12.13 6.34
N TRP A 10 -3.35 12.58 5.17
CA TRP A 10 -3.08 11.84 3.94
C TRP A 10 -1.61 11.94 3.50
N MET A 11 -0.96 13.09 3.72
CA MET A 11 0.49 13.23 3.45
C MET A 11 1.33 12.35 4.37
N THR A 12 1.01 12.32 5.67
CA THR A 12 1.70 11.45 6.63
C THR A 12 1.48 9.99 6.26
N GLY A 13 0.25 9.60 5.95
CA GLY A 13 -0.07 8.24 5.49
C GLY A 13 0.70 7.84 4.23
N ALA A 14 0.81 8.74 3.25
CA ALA A 14 1.58 8.53 2.03
C ALA A 14 3.07 8.27 2.30
N LEU A 15 3.69 9.06 3.18
CA LEU A 15 5.09 8.86 3.59
C LEU A 15 5.28 7.55 4.36
N LEU A 16 4.38 7.25 5.29
CA LEU A 16 4.41 5.99 6.06
C LEU A 16 4.27 4.77 5.15
N LEU A 17 3.39 4.83 4.14
CA LEU A 17 3.25 3.75 3.18
C LEU A 17 4.54 3.54 2.38
N PHE A 18 5.22 4.61 1.95
CA PHE A 18 6.51 4.48 1.28
C PHE A 18 7.56 3.83 2.19
N VAL A 19 7.69 4.30 3.43
CA VAL A 19 8.62 3.69 4.40
C VAL A 19 8.33 2.21 4.57
N PHE A 20 7.06 1.87 4.80
CA PHE A 20 6.64 0.49 4.95
C PHE A 20 7.00 -0.36 3.73
N VAL A 21 6.69 0.12 2.52
CA VAL A 21 6.99 -0.58 1.27
C VAL A 21 8.49 -0.82 1.12
N PHE A 22 9.33 0.19 1.36
CA PHE A 22 10.79 0.04 1.26
C PHE A 22 11.34 -0.94 2.31
N THR A 23 10.88 -0.85 3.55
CA THR A 23 11.30 -1.77 4.62
C THR A 23 10.92 -3.19 4.28
N MET A 24 9.66 -3.44 3.90
CA MET A 24 9.20 -4.78 3.53
C MET A 24 9.95 -5.34 2.32
N HIS A 25 10.23 -4.51 1.32
CA HIS A 25 10.99 -4.94 0.15
C HIS A 25 12.42 -5.35 0.54
N SER A 26 13.08 -4.59 1.40
CA SER A 26 14.43 -4.91 1.87
C SER A 26 14.48 -6.21 2.68
N GLU A 27 13.52 -6.40 3.61
CA GLU A 27 13.39 -7.64 4.38
C GLU A 27 13.19 -8.85 3.46
N THR A 28 12.35 -8.73 2.42
CA THR A 28 12.18 -9.81 1.44
C THR A 28 13.41 -10.05 0.55
N GLN A 29 14.32 -9.10 0.48
CA GLN A 29 15.56 -9.23 -0.29
C GLN A 29 16.77 -9.60 0.57
N ASN A 30 16.58 -9.82 1.88
CA ASN A 30 17.65 -9.97 2.86
C ASN A 30 18.72 -8.87 2.73
N SER A 31 18.29 -7.63 2.49
CA SER A 31 19.19 -6.49 2.32
C SER A 31 19.36 -5.75 3.66
N ASP A 32 20.60 -5.35 3.98
CA ASP A 32 20.97 -4.59 5.19
C ASP A 32 20.38 -3.17 5.24
N PHE A 33 19.64 -2.77 4.20
CA PHE A 33 19.02 -1.45 4.11
C PHE A 33 17.71 -1.38 4.91
N THR A 34 17.62 -0.47 5.87
CA THR A 34 16.35 -0.13 6.53
C THR A 34 16.10 1.36 6.40
N LEU A 35 14.98 1.75 5.78
CA LEU A 35 14.58 3.15 5.74
C LEU A 35 13.98 3.55 7.10
N VAL A 36 14.83 4.00 8.02
CA VAL A 36 14.40 4.49 9.33
C VAL A 36 14.10 5.99 9.22
N ILE A 37 12.85 6.35 8.98
CA ILE A 37 12.38 7.67 9.43
C ILE A 37 12.28 7.57 10.96
N LYS A 38 12.80 8.55 11.72
CA LYS A 38 12.60 8.66 13.19
C LYS A 38 11.11 8.89 13.50
N LEU A 39 10.32 7.87 13.26
CA LEU A 39 8.94 7.75 13.68
C LEU A 39 8.98 7.06 15.06
N PRO A 40 8.06 7.36 15.97
CA PRO A 40 7.96 6.66 17.26
C PRO A 40 7.55 5.18 17.11
N ILE A 41 7.54 4.66 15.88
CA ILE A 41 7.08 3.32 15.52
C ILE A 41 8.19 2.69 14.68
N GLU A 42 8.87 1.70 15.25
CA GLU A 42 9.80 0.84 14.53
C GLU A 42 9.00 -0.35 13.98
N PHE A 43 9.00 -0.52 12.65
CA PHE A 43 8.46 -1.73 12.02
C PHE A 43 9.52 -2.83 12.07
N LYS A 44 9.83 -3.33 13.26
CA LYS A 44 10.58 -4.59 13.44
C LYS A 44 9.57 -5.72 13.57
N ALA A 45 9.56 -6.62 12.61
CA ALA A 45 8.86 -7.89 12.80
C ALA A 45 9.68 -8.77 13.75
N SER A 46 8.99 -9.66 14.46
CA SER A 46 9.65 -10.51 15.47
C SER A 46 10.68 -11.42 14.81
N GLU A 47 11.68 -11.85 15.57
CA GLU A 47 12.85 -12.63 15.12
C GLU A 47 12.53 -14.02 14.50
N ASN A 48 11.28 -14.32 14.13
CA ASN A 48 10.87 -15.64 13.64
C ASN A 48 9.81 -15.61 12.52
N ILE A 49 9.59 -14.47 11.84
CA ILE A 49 8.68 -14.44 10.69
C ILE A 49 9.46 -14.89 9.44
N SER A 50 8.96 -15.93 8.77
CA SER A 50 9.57 -16.41 7.53
C SER A 50 9.42 -15.40 6.39
N HIS A 51 10.29 -15.50 5.39
CA HIS A 51 10.25 -14.68 4.18
C HIS A 51 8.85 -14.65 3.52
N VAL A 52 8.22 -15.81 3.43
CA VAL A 52 6.84 -15.98 2.93
C VAL A 52 5.82 -15.28 3.84
N GLY A 53 6.00 -15.36 5.16
CA GLY A 53 5.15 -14.67 6.13
C GLY A 53 5.22 -13.16 5.97
N TYR A 54 6.41 -12.61 5.74
CA TYR A 54 6.61 -11.20 5.42
C TYR A 54 5.86 -10.79 4.15
N ALA A 55 6.03 -11.55 3.06
CA ALA A 55 5.36 -11.28 1.80
C ALA A 55 3.83 -11.22 1.96
N LEU A 56 3.22 -12.16 2.69
CA LEU A 56 1.77 -12.14 2.95
C LEU A 56 1.32 -10.93 3.78
N HIS A 57 2.07 -10.57 4.82
CA HIS A 57 1.76 -9.36 5.59
C HIS A 57 1.91 -8.08 4.75
N GLY A 58 2.91 -8.03 3.87
CA GLY A 58 3.07 -6.96 2.89
C GLY A 58 1.86 -6.82 1.98
N LEU A 59 1.38 -7.95 1.40
CA LEU A 59 0.18 -7.99 0.58
C LEU A 59 -1.07 -7.48 1.33
N ARG A 60 -1.28 -7.94 2.56
CA ARG A 60 -2.41 -7.50 3.40
C ARG A 60 -2.37 -6.00 3.68
N MET A 61 -1.20 -5.49 4.06
CA MET A 61 -1.02 -4.08 4.37
C MET A 61 -1.22 -3.20 3.12
N ILE A 62 -0.68 -3.63 1.97
CA ILE A 62 -0.93 -2.94 0.70
C ILE A 62 -2.44 -2.98 0.40
N GLY A 63 -3.09 -4.13 0.45
CA GLY A 63 -4.54 -4.23 0.24
C GLY A 63 -5.31 -3.26 1.14
N LEU A 64 -5.07 -3.28 2.45
CA LEU A 64 -5.83 -2.48 3.41
C LEU A 64 -5.58 -0.98 3.29
N VAL A 65 -4.34 -0.56 3.05
CA VAL A 65 -3.93 0.85 3.22
C VAL A 65 -3.80 1.58 1.88
N PHE A 66 -3.53 0.88 0.79
CA PHE A 66 -3.22 1.48 -0.51
C PHE A 66 -4.33 2.39 -1.05
N TRP A 67 -5.59 1.99 -0.89
CA TRP A 67 -6.73 2.80 -1.36
C TRP A 67 -7.04 4.00 -0.45
N THR A 68 -6.63 3.94 0.82
CA THR A 68 -6.96 4.98 1.82
C THR A 68 -6.28 6.31 1.47
N ILE A 69 -5.04 6.28 0.98
CA ILE A 69 -4.29 7.49 0.59
C ILE A 69 -4.93 8.23 -0.59
N PRO A 70 -5.18 7.60 -1.77
CA PRO A 70 -5.83 8.28 -2.88
C PRO A 70 -7.26 8.71 -2.53
N PHE A 71 -7.97 7.95 -1.68
CA PHE A 71 -9.29 8.37 -1.16
C PHE A 71 -9.21 9.68 -0.36
N LEU A 72 -8.33 9.75 0.65
CA LEU A 72 -8.20 10.93 1.49
C LEU A 72 -7.64 12.14 0.70
N ALA A 73 -6.69 11.90 -0.21
CA ALA A 73 -6.19 12.92 -1.12
C ALA A 73 -7.30 13.45 -2.04
N TRP A 74 -8.19 12.57 -2.52
CA TRP A 74 -9.32 12.97 -3.35
C TRP A 74 -10.35 13.80 -2.57
N ILE A 75 -10.71 13.38 -1.34
CA ILE A 75 -11.61 14.17 -0.49
C ILE A 75 -11.00 15.56 -0.19
N HIS A 76 -9.70 15.62 0.10
CA HIS A 76 -8.99 16.87 0.31
C HIS A 76 -9.08 17.77 -0.92
N ALA A 77 -8.64 17.27 -2.09
CA ALA A 77 -8.62 18.04 -3.32
C ALA A 77 -10.03 18.53 -3.75
N ARG A 78 -11.06 17.70 -3.53
CA ARG A 78 -12.45 18.04 -3.85
C ARG A 78 -13.02 19.13 -2.92
N GLY A 79 -12.65 19.10 -1.64
CA GLY A 79 -13.14 20.05 -0.64
C GLY A 79 -12.33 21.35 -0.58
N GLU A 80 -11.17 21.40 -1.22
CA GLU A 80 -10.32 22.58 -1.31
C GLU A 80 -10.77 23.48 -2.46
N SER A 81 -11.12 24.74 -2.18
CA SER A 81 -11.61 25.72 -3.15
C SER A 81 -10.54 26.64 -3.72
N GLY A 82 -9.32 26.61 -3.16
CA GLY A 82 -8.19 27.41 -3.62
C GLY A 82 -7.56 26.91 -4.93
N SER A 83 -6.30 27.30 -5.14
CA SER A 83 -5.52 26.98 -6.33
C SER A 83 -5.20 25.48 -6.44
N ALA A 84 -4.74 25.03 -7.61
CA ALA A 84 -4.24 23.66 -7.79
C ALA A 84 -3.16 23.30 -6.74
N ALA A 85 -2.34 24.28 -6.34
CA ALA A 85 -1.32 24.12 -5.33
C ALA A 85 -1.88 23.88 -3.91
N SER A 86 -3.06 24.42 -3.58
CA SER A 86 -3.71 24.13 -2.29
C SER A 86 -4.41 22.77 -2.33
N ALA A 87 -5.04 22.41 -3.44
CA ALA A 87 -5.71 21.12 -3.61
C ALA A 87 -4.73 19.93 -3.59
N PHE A 88 -3.52 20.14 -4.15
CA PHE A 88 -2.45 19.15 -4.23
C PHE A 88 -1.16 19.72 -3.58
N PRO A 89 -1.02 19.61 -2.25
CA PRO A 89 0.13 20.16 -1.52
C PRO A 89 1.40 19.30 -1.57
N PHE A 90 1.37 18.10 -2.13
CA PHE A 90 2.55 17.24 -2.21
C PHE A 90 3.54 17.79 -3.24
N ARG A 91 4.72 18.19 -2.79
CA ARG A 91 5.81 18.74 -3.61
C ARG A 91 7.03 17.85 -3.45
N LEU A 92 7.43 17.19 -4.54
CA LEU A 92 8.68 16.43 -4.58
C LEU A 92 9.89 17.37 -4.76
N LEU A 93 9.69 18.50 -5.43
CA LEU A 93 10.67 19.53 -5.72
C LEU A 93 10.05 20.91 -5.48
N ASP A 94 10.87 21.92 -5.18
CA ASP A 94 10.47 23.34 -5.08
C ASP A 94 10.20 23.93 -6.47
N ILE A 95 9.15 23.41 -7.14
CA ILE A 95 8.67 23.89 -8.42
C ILE A 95 7.25 24.43 -8.22
N GLN A 96 6.95 25.57 -8.86
CA GLN A 96 5.61 26.15 -8.79
C GLN A 96 4.57 25.16 -9.33
N PRO A 97 3.58 24.70 -8.54
CA PRO A 97 2.68 23.61 -8.95
C PRO A 97 1.81 23.94 -10.18
N ALA A 98 1.55 25.22 -10.42
CA ALA A 98 0.79 25.70 -11.57
C ALA A 98 1.60 25.78 -12.88
N SER A 99 2.92 25.63 -12.81
CA SER A 99 3.77 25.58 -13.99
C SER A 99 3.67 24.21 -14.68
N VAL A 100 3.91 24.14 -15.99
CA VAL A 100 4.00 22.86 -16.74
C VAL A 100 4.95 21.87 -16.05
N PRO A 101 6.19 22.21 -15.65
CA PRO A 101 7.06 21.29 -14.94
C PRO A 101 6.51 20.89 -13.56
N GLY A 102 5.84 21.81 -12.83
CA GLY A 102 5.22 21.51 -11.55
C GLY A 102 4.11 20.46 -11.67
N VAL A 103 3.27 20.57 -12.70
CA VAL A 103 2.24 19.58 -13.03
C VAL A 103 2.86 18.21 -13.34
N VAL A 104 3.92 18.17 -14.13
CA VAL A 104 4.60 16.91 -14.50
C VAL A 104 5.19 16.24 -13.25
N VAL A 105 5.94 16.98 -12.43
CA VAL A 105 6.54 16.45 -11.20
C VAL A 105 5.48 15.95 -10.23
N GLN A 106 4.38 16.68 -10.06
CA GLN A 106 3.30 16.28 -9.19
C GLN A 106 2.58 15.02 -9.70
N THR A 107 2.37 14.93 -11.01
CA THR A 107 1.80 13.72 -11.64
C THR A 107 2.73 12.53 -11.44
N ILE A 108 4.05 12.69 -11.65
CA ILE A 108 5.05 11.63 -11.41
C ILE A 108 5.03 11.20 -9.94
N ALA A 109 4.99 12.14 -8.99
CA ALA A 109 4.93 11.82 -7.57
C ALA A 109 3.68 10.99 -7.20
N PHE A 110 2.52 11.36 -7.75
CA PHE A 110 1.29 10.58 -7.56
C PHE A 110 1.36 9.22 -8.26
N LEU A 111 1.94 9.13 -9.46
CA LEU A 111 2.17 7.87 -10.15
C LEU A 111 3.13 6.97 -9.35
N LEU A 112 4.19 7.50 -8.74
CA LEU A 112 5.09 6.74 -7.88
C LEU A 112 4.37 6.21 -6.63
N LEU A 113 3.48 7.01 -6.03
CA LEU A 113 2.62 6.57 -4.92
C LEU A 113 1.72 5.40 -5.30
N ILE A 114 1.42 5.22 -6.57
CA ILE A 114 0.57 4.14 -7.12
C ILE A 114 1.43 2.95 -7.53
N VAL A 115 2.46 3.20 -8.34
CA VAL A 115 3.29 2.18 -8.97
C VAL A 115 4.13 1.44 -7.92
N ALA A 116 4.68 2.12 -6.92
CA ALA A 116 5.54 1.45 -5.93
C ALA A 116 4.78 0.38 -5.12
N PRO A 117 3.58 0.64 -4.56
CA PRO A 117 2.78 -0.40 -3.93
C PRO A 117 2.36 -1.52 -4.88
N LEU A 118 2.05 -1.21 -6.16
CA LEU A 118 1.70 -2.23 -7.15
C LEU A 118 2.84 -3.19 -7.44
N VAL A 119 4.02 -2.65 -7.73
CA VAL A 119 5.23 -3.44 -7.99
C VAL A 119 5.58 -4.28 -6.76
N SER A 120 5.43 -3.71 -5.57
CA SER A 120 5.66 -4.42 -4.31
C SER A 120 4.66 -5.54 -4.09
N ALA A 121 3.37 -5.33 -4.40
CA ALA A 121 2.36 -6.38 -4.33
C ALA A 121 2.66 -7.52 -5.30
N VAL A 122 3.09 -7.22 -6.53
CA VAL A 122 3.50 -8.25 -7.50
C VAL A 122 4.70 -9.04 -6.97
N HIS A 123 5.73 -8.36 -6.47
CA HIS A 123 6.90 -8.99 -5.88
C HIS A 123 6.54 -9.91 -4.71
N PHE A 124 5.73 -9.43 -3.77
CA PHE A 124 5.28 -10.23 -2.63
C PHE A 124 4.41 -11.41 -3.06
N TRP A 125 3.57 -11.22 -4.07
CA TRP A 125 2.77 -12.32 -4.63
C TRP A 125 3.66 -13.42 -5.23
N GLN A 126 4.70 -13.04 -5.97
CA GLN A 126 5.65 -14.01 -6.55
C GLN A 126 6.36 -14.83 -5.48
N ILE A 127 6.71 -14.23 -4.34
CA ILE A 127 7.28 -14.95 -3.20
C ILE A 127 6.27 -15.95 -2.63
N VAL A 128 5.03 -15.51 -2.39
CA VAL A 128 3.96 -16.39 -1.87
C VAL A 128 3.67 -17.53 -2.84
N GLU A 129 3.63 -17.28 -4.14
CA GLU A 129 3.36 -18.28 -5.16
C GLU A 129 4.52 -19.26 -5.36
N GLY A 130 5.77 -18.77 -5.33
CA GLY A 130 6.96 -19.58 -5.59
C GLY A 130 7.45 -20.40 -4.39
N GLU A 131 7.32 -19.85 -3.18
CA GLU A 131 7.91 -20.44 -1.96
C GLU A 131 6.84 -20.85 -0.94
N GLY A 132 5.61 -20.35 -1.08
CA GLY A 132 4.56 -20.54 -0.10
C GLY A 132 4.04 -21.97 -0.02
N LYS A 133 3.93 -22.44 1.21
CA LYS A 133 3.26 -23.68 1.58
C LYS A 133 2.25 -23.43 2.67
N VAL A 134 1.14 -24.15 2.59
CA VAL A 134 0.08 -24.13 3.58
C VAL A 134 0.24 -25.35 4.48
N CYS A 135 0.44 -25.10 5.77
CA CYS A 135 0.50 -26.14 6.79
C CYS A 135 -0.77 -26.14 7.64
N GLN A 136 -1.19 -27.33 8.03
CA GLN A 136 -2.25 -27.53 9.00
C GLN A 136 -1.70 -27.51 10.43
N PRO A 137 -2.55 -27.31 11.47
CA PRO A 137 -2.11 -27.41 12.85
C PRO A 137 -1.59 -28.80 13.22
N ILE A 138 -2.05 -29.84 12.50
CA ILE A 138 -1.67 -31.24 12.72
C ILE A 138 -0.30 -31.48 12.08
N PRO A 139 0.78 -31.65 12.86
CA PRO A 139 2.14 -31.73 12.32
C PRO A 139 2.40 -33.00 11.49
N ALA A 140 1.54 -34.01 11.61
CA ALA A 140 1.62 -35.25 10.85
C ALA A 140 1.17 -35.09 9.38
N ILE A 141 0.50 -33.98 9.05
CA ILE A 141 0.05 -33.69 7.69
C ILE A 141 1.13 -32.83 7.02
N ALA A 142 1.61 -33.28 5.86
CA ALA A 142 2.60 -32.54 5.09
C ALA A 142 2.03 -31.19 4.63
N CYS A 143 2.87 -30.16 4.62
CA CYS A 143 2.50 -28.87 4.06
C CYS A 143 2.42 -28.98 2.54
N GLU A 144 1.41 -28.33 1.97
CA GLU A 144 1.12 -28.40 0.54
C GLU A 144 1.21 -27.02 -0.11
N GLY A 145 1.08 -26.93 -1.44
CA GLY A 145 1.17 -25.66 -2.16
C GLY A 145 0.04 -24.69 -1.81
N ILE A 146 0.22 -23.40 -2.08
CA ILE A 146 -0.74 -22.33 -1.73
C ILE A 146 -2.16 -22.51 -2.25
N TRP A 147 -2.35 -23.30 -3.31
CA TRP A 147 -3.65 -23.57 -3.92
C TRP A 147 -4.29 -24.88 -3.46
N SER A 148 -3.56 -25.67 -2.68
CA SER A 148 -4.08 -26.95 -2.24
C SER A 148 -5.20 -26.76 -1.22
N ARG A 149 -6.16 -27.69 -1.25
CA ARG A 149 -7.23 -27.75 -0.25
C ARG A 149 -7.14 -29.07 0.48
N PRO A 150 -7.39 -29.09 1.80
CA PRO A 150 -7.63 -30.34 2.50
C PRO A 150 -8.84 -31.08 1.95
N VAL A 151 -8.80 -32.40 2.10
CA VAL A 151 -9.86 -33.33 1.73
C VAL A 151 -11.13 -33.12 2.57
N GLU A 152 -11.01 -32.54 3.76
CA GLU A 152 -12.13 -32.15 4.61
C GLU A 152 -12.18 -30.62 4.71
N PRO A 153 -13.05 -29.94 3.94
CA PRO A 153 -13.25 -28.51 4.12
C PRO A 153 -13.83 -28.28 5.51
N GLY A 154 -13.07 -27.63 6.39
CA GLY A 154 -13.65 -26.94 7.53
C GLY A 154 -14.78 -26.01 7.06
N ARG A 155 -15.65 -25.58 7.99
CA ARG A 155 -16.61 -24.50 7.69
C ARG A 155 -15.83 -23.32 7.10
N TYR A 156 -16.47 -22.54 6.23
CA TYR A 156 -15.93 -21.27 5.72
C TYR A 156 -15.18 -20.53 6.83
N TRP A 157 -14.00 -19.99 6.54
CA TRP A 157 -13.14 -19.25 7.50
C TRP A 157 -12.36 -20.13 8.49
N ASP A 158 -11.72 -21.18 7.99
CA ASP A 158 -10.88 -22.02 8.83
C ASP A 158 -9.50 -21.35 9.04
N HIS A 159 -9.35 -20.60 10.14
CA HIS A 159 -8.11 -19.89 10.50
C HIS A 159 -6.95 -20.81 10.95
N THR A 160 -7.12 -22.12 10.82
CA THR A 160 -6.12 -23.10 11.23
C THR A 160 -4.93 -23.18 10.27
N TYR A 161 -5.13 -22.83 8.99
CA TYR A 161 -4.09 -22.86 7.97
C TYR A 161 -3.07 -21.76 8.16
N ARG A 162 -1.79 -22.15 8.16
CA ARG A 162 -0.67 -21.23 8.27
C ARG A 162 0.12 -21.21 6.97
N LEU A 163 0.42 -20.03 6.45
CA LEU A 163 1.33 -19.87 5.31
C LEU A 163 2.77 -19.75 5.80
N THR A 164 3.65 -20.53 5.20
CA THR A 164 5.04 -20.75 5.62
C THR A 164 5.87 -21.17 4.41
N ASP A 165 7.18 -21.31 4.55
CA ASP A 165 8.08 -21.92 3.57
C ASP A 165 8.13 -23.46 3.69
N GLY A 166 7.42 -24.02 4.67
CA GLY A 166 7.37 -25.45 5.00
C GLY A 166 8.51 -25.94 5.89
N THR A 167 9.39 -25.05 6.37
CA THR A 167 10.40 -25.39 7.39
C THR A 167 9.82 -25.33 8.80
N THR A 168 8.73 -24.57 9.00
CA THR A 168 8.02 -24.46 10.27
C THR A 168 6.49 -24.45 10.07
N ASN A 169 5.74 -24.78 11.12
CA ASN A 169 4.28 -24.59 11.15
C ASN A 169 3.88 -23.24 11.78
N ARG A 170 4.83 -22.30 11.92
CA ARG A 170 4.64 -21.00 12.54
C ARG A 170 4.55 -19.94 11.45
N GLY A 171 3.34 -19.75 10.94
CA GLY A 171 3.06 -18.78 9.89
C GLY A 171 1.85 -17.91 10.20
N PRO A 172 1.65 -16.78 9.50
CA PRO A 172 0.38 -16.10 9.49
C PRO A 172 -0.75 -17.02 9.04
N SER A 173 -1.97 -16.77 9.50
CA SER A 173 -3.15 -17.42 8.91
C SER A 173 -3.20 -17.14 7.42
N TYR A 174 -3.70 -18.06 6.61
CA TYR A 174 -3.83 -17.85 5.16
C TYR A 174 -5.06 -18.56 4.62
N GLU A 175 -5.77 -17.87 3.74
CA GLU A 175 -6.95 -18.39 3.07
C GLU A 175 -6.76 -18.20 1.55
N PRO A 176 -6.57 -19.29 0.78
CA PRO A 176 -6.18 -19.25 -0.64
C PRO A 176 -7.13 -18.47 -1.54
N PHE A 177 -8.41 -18.37 -1.19
CA PHE A 177 -9.40 -17.64 -1.98
C PHE A 177 -9.63 -16.22 -1.48
N VAL A 178 -9.63 -16.02 -0.16
CA VAL A 178 -9.97 -14.72 0.41
C VAL A 178 -8.84 -13.73 0.21
N GLU A 179 -7.59 -14.11 0.46
CA GLU A 179 -6.47 -13.17 0.36
C GLU A 179 -6.30 -12.62 -1.07
N PRO A 180 -6.29 -13.43 -2.14
CA PRO A 180 -6.13 -12.91 -3.51
C PRO A 180 -7.35 -12.09 -3.97
N ILE A 181 -8.57 -12.55 -3.67
CA ILE A 181 -9.80 -11.83 -4.05
C ILE A 181 -9.87 -10.49 -3.32
N LEU A 182 -9.57 -10.46 -2.02
CA LEU A 182 -9.57 -9.25 -1.23
C LEU A 182 -8.51 -8.27 -1.74
N ALA A 183 -7.29 -8.74 -2.04
CA ALA A 183 -6.24 -7.92 -2.62
C ALA A 183 -6.65 -7.32 -3.98
N LEU A 184 -7.25 -8.13 -4.87
CA LEU A 184 -7.75 -7.67 -6.17
C LEU A 184 -8.89 -6.64 -6.03
N ALA A 185 -9.83 -6.88 -5.12
CA ALA A 185 -10.94 -5.97 -4.85
C ALA A 185 -10.42 -4.62 -4.32
N LEU A 186 -9.51 -4.65 -3.34
CA LEU A 186 -8.93 -3.44 -2.77
C LEU A 186 -8.06 -2.69 -3.78
N LEU A 187 -7.36 -3.41 -4.66
CA LEU A 187 -6.64 -2.85 -5.79
C LEU A 187 -7.57 -2.14 -6.77
N ALA A 188 -8.69 -2.75 -7.14
CA ALA A 188 -9.69 -2.14 -8.02
C ALA A 188 -10.27 -0.86 -7.39
N VAL A 189 -10.55 -0.87 -6.09
CA VAL A 189 -10.99 0.32 -5.33
C VAL A 189 -9.92 1.41 -5.37
N ALA A 190 -8.65 1.06 -5.14
CA ALA A 190 -7.55 2.01 -5.21
C ALA A 190 -7.43 2.65 -6.60
N LEU A 191 -7.51 1.85 -7.67
CA LEU A 191 -7.51 2.35 -9.05
C LEU A 191 -8.68 3.31 -9.31
N GLY A 192 -9.87 3.01 -8.79
CA GLY A 192 -11.01 3.90 -8.85
C GLY A 192 -10.73 5.27 -8.23
N PHE A 193 -10.17 5.30 -7.01
CA PHE A 193 -9.82 6.55 -6.34
C PHE A 193 -8.68 7.30 -7.03
N VAL A 194 -7.71 6.59 -7.62
CA VAL A 194 -6.66 7.18 -8.44
C VAL A 194 -7.25 7.91 -9.64
N ILE A 195 -8.18 7.29 -10.37
CA ILE A 195 -8.84 7.92 -11.52
C ILE A 195 -9.62 9.16 -11.08
N LEU A 196 -10.33 9.09 -9.96
CA LEU A 196 -11.03 10.23 -9.38
C LEU A 196 -10.06 11.36 -8.98
N LEU A 197 -8.92 11.01 -8.40
CA LEU A 197 -7.87 11.97 -8.03
C LEU A 197 -7.27 12.66 -9.25
N LEU A 198 -6.91 11.90 -10.29
CA LEU A 198 -6.40 12.43 -11.57
C LEU A 198 -7.42 13.37 -12.22
N ARG A 199 -8.71 13.01 -12.20
CA ARG A 199 -9.78 13.88 -12.69
C ARG A 199 -9.85 15.19 -11.92
N GLU A 200 -9.72 15.14 -10.59
CA GLU A 200 -9.67 16.35 -9.75
C GLU A 200 -8.38 17.17 -9.98
N MET A 201 -7.24 16.53 -10.27
CA MET A 201 -6.02 17.24 -10.68
C MET A 201 -6.25 18.03 -11.96
N CYS A 202 -6.79 17.39 -13.00
CA CYS A 202 -7.13 18.07 -14.25
C CYS A 202 -8.15 19.19 -14.05
N ARG A 203 -9.12 19.02 -13.14
CA ARG A 203 -10.10 20.05 -12.80
C ARG A 203 -9.45 21.22 -12.06
N ALA A 204 -8.60 20.96 -11.07
CA ALA A 204 -7.96 21.99 -10.27
C ALA A 204 -7.00 22.85 -11.10
N GLN A 205 -6.34 22.26 -12.11
CA GLN A 205 -5.49 22.98 -13.06
C GLN A 205 -6.25 24.02 -13.89
N LYS A 206 -7.56 23.85 -14.09
CA LYS A 206 -8.40 24.81 -14.81
C LYS A 206 -8.87 25.98 -13.94
N ARG A 207 -8.54 25.98 -12.64
CA ARG A 207 -8.94 27.06 -11.73
C ARG A 207 -8.10 28.31 -12.00
N PRO A 208 -8.71 29.50 -12.03
CA PRO A 208 -7.98 30.75 -12.20
C PRO A 208 -6.99 30.94 -11.05
N LEU A 209 -5.79 31.44 -11.38
CA LEU A 209 -4.82 31.87 -10.38
C LEU A 209 -5.39 33.09 -9.67
N THR A 210 -5.69 32.97 -8.37
CA THR A 210 -5.87 34.14 -7.53
C THR A 210 -4.52 34.84 -7.40
N ILE A 211 -4.30 35.83 -8.25
CA ILE A 211 -3.22 36.80 -8.08
C ILE A 211 -3.61 37.61 -6.84
N HIS A 212 -2.98 37.33 -5.69
CA HIS A 212 -2.98 38.30 -4.61
C HIS A 212 -2.05 39.44 -5.05
N GLU A 213 -2.64 40.56 -5.47
CA GLU A 213 -1.91 41.82 -5.52
C GLU A 213 -1.44 42.14 -4.09
N PRO A 214 -0.13 42.38 -3.88
CA PRO A 214 0.34 42.93 -2.62
C PRO A 214 -0.18 44.36 -2.50
N SER A 215 -1.07 44.60 -1.54
CA SER A 215 -1.42 45.92 -1.02
C SER A 215 -0.32 46.45 -0.10
#